data_AF-A0A8T4VTL5-F1
#
_entry.id   AF-A0A8T4VTL5-F1
#
_cell.length_a   1.000
_cell.length_b   1.000
_cell.length_c   1.000
_cell.angle_alpha   90.00
_cell.angle_beta   90.00
_cell.angle_gamma   90.00
#
_symmetry.space_group_name_H-M   'P 1'
#
loop_
_entity.id
_entity.type
_entity.pdbx_description
1 polymer ?
#
loop_
_entity_poly.entity_id
_entity_poly.type
_entity_poly.pdbx_seq_one_letter_code
_entity_poly.pdbx_strand_id
1 'polypeptide(L)'
;MIKSIEENEDDRCERPEDIYFSIDFVKDYVKRDLYKQSLGYCISLIVLHPFKEGNHRTSLYSAIIFLILNKNISDPSVESVKSIQEWRTRDIDKDNYALKREFFRITCIENNDDLRKKEILKIMNSNYGITIEKWLRKYCK
;
A
#
# COMPACT_ATOMS: atom_id res chain seq x y z
N MET A 1 -36.12 0.48 10.80
CA MET A 1 -35.16 0.88 11.86
C MET A 1 -33.77 0.68 11.28
N ILE A 2 -33.16 1.75 10.77
CA ILE A 2 -31.83 1.70 10.15
C ILE A 2 -30.84 1.53 11.30
N LYS A 3 -30.22 0.35 11.42
CA LYS A 3 -29.09 0.18 12.34
C LYS A 3 -27.97 1.07 11.81
N SER A 4 -27.56 2.02 12.65
CA SER A 4 -26.42 2.91 12.44
C SER A 4 -25.20 2.08 12.04
N ILE A 5 -24.59 2.49 10.93
CA ILE A 5 -23.25 2.07 10.51
C ILE A 5 -22.29 2.94 11.32
N GLU A 6 -22.27 2.74 12.63
CA GLU A 6 -21.31 3.39 13.53
C GLU A 6 -20.76 2.31 14.46
N GLU A 7 -19.44 2.31 14.61
CA GLU A 7 -18.67 1.57 15.63
C GLU A 7 -18.28 0.11 15.37
N ASN A 8 -17.73 -0.20 14.18
CA ASN A 8 -16.87 -1.39 14.00
C ASN A 8 -15.61 -1.09 13.16
N GLU A 9 -15.11 0.15 13.20
CA GLU A 9 -13.87 0.50 12.47
C GLU A 9 -12.59 0.08 13.22
N ASP A 10 -12.63 -0.15 14.54
CA ASP A 10 -11.41 -0.30 15.37
C ASP A 10 -10.97 -1.76 15.61
N ASP A 11 -11.86 -2.75 15.47
CA ASP A 11 -11.60 -4.14 15.90
C ASP A 11 -10.95 -5.05 14.83
N ARG A 12 -10.55 -4.49 13.69
CA ARG A 12 -9.89 -5.23 12.59
C ARG A 12 -8.39 -5.01 12.50
N CYS A 13 -7.83 -4.23 13.42
CA CYS A 13 -6.41 -3.95 13.47
C CYS A 13 -5.67 -5.21 13.92
N GLU A 14 -4.66 -5.64 13.15
CA GLU A 14 -3.78 -6.79 13.43
C GLU A 14 -4.27 -8.14 12.88
N ARG A 15 -4.27 -8.24 11.55
CA ARG A 15 -4.42 -9.50 10.81
C ARG A 15 -3.05 -9.92 10.24
N PRO A 16 -2.26 -10.77 10.92
CA PRO A 16 -0.98 -11.26 10.40
C PRO A 16 -1.10 -11.89 9.01
N GLU A 17 -2.26 -12.48 8.70
CA GLU A 17 -2.62 -13.00 7.38
C GLU A 17 -2.53 -11.96 6.26
N ASP A 18 -2.76 -10.67 6.53
CA ASP A 18 -2.65 -9.61 5.52
C ASP A 18 -1.17 -9.29 5.19
N ILE A 19 -0.26 -9.52 6.13
CA ILE A 19 1.18 -9.46 5.89
C ILE A 19 1.59 -10.65 5.02
N TYR A 20 1.15 -11.87 5.35
CA TYR A 20 1.44 -13.06 4.54
C TYR A 20 0.86 -12.94 3.12
N PHE A 21 -0.39 -12.49 3.00
CA PHE A 21 -1.02 -12.18 1.71
C PHE A 21 -0.17 -11.20 0.90
N SER A 22 0.34 -10.14 1.53
CA SER A 22 1.18 -9.15 0.85
C SER A 22 2.48 -9.76 0.31
N ILE A 23 3.10 -10.65 1.08
CA ILE A 23 4.32 -11.37 0.66
C ILE A 23 4.04 -12.26 -0.54
N ASP A 24 2.97 -13.07 -0.48
CA ASP A 24 2.60 -14.01 -1.54
C ASP A 24 2.15 -13.29 -2.80
N PHE A 25 1.36 -12.21 -2.66
CA PHE A 25 0.97 -11.34 -3.76
C PHE A 25 2.17 -10.81 -4.53
N VAL A 26 3.18 -10.28 -3.83
CA VAL A 26 4.37 -9.73 -4.50
C VAL A 26 5.20 -10.82 -5.17
N LYS A 27 5.42 -11.95 -4.50
CA LYS A 27 6.19 -13.08 -5.03
C LYS A 27 5.55 -13.69 -6.29
N ASP A 28 4.24 -13.89 -6.27
CA ASP A 28 3.56 -14.71 -7.26
C ASP A 28 2.95 -13.91 -8.41
N TYR A 29 2.53 -12.67 -8.16
CA TYR A 29 1.75 -11.87 -9.11
C TYR A 29 2.51 -10.71 -9.73
N VAL A 30 3.55 -10.20 -9.06
CA VAL A 30 4.33 -9.07 -9.57
C VAL A 30 5.69 -9.58 -10.06
N LYS A 31 5.73 -10.15 -11.27
CA LYS A 31 6.95 -10.78 -11.79
C LYS A 31 7.83 -9.80 -12.60
N ARG A 32 9.15 -9.96 -12.45
CA ARG A 32 10.28 -9.42 -13.26
C ARG A 32 10.74 -7.98 -13.01
N ASP A 33 9.94 -7.09 -12.46
CA ASP A 33 10.39 -5.72 -12.16
C ASP A 33 10.43 -5.44 -10.66
N LEU A 34 11.64 -5.24 -10.12
CA LEU A 34 11.87 -4.97 -8.69
C LEU A 34 11.18 -3.68 -8.21
N TYR A 35 11.02 -2.67 -9.06
CA TYR A 35 10.25 -1.47 -8.69
C TYR A 35 8.76 -1.75 -8.65
N LYS A 36 8.24 -2.63 -9.52
CA LYS A 36 6.86 -3.09 -9.41
C LYS A 36 6.66 -3.95 -8.17
N GLN A 37 7.60 -4.80 -7.81
CA GLN A 37 7.55 -5.61 -6.58
C GLN A 37 7.57 -4.73 -5.32
N SER A 38 8.47 -3.75 -5.28
CA SER A 38 8.53 -2.71 -4.26
C SER A 38 7.20 -1.94 -4.14
N LEU A 39 6.63 -1.52 -5.27
CA LEU A 39 5.30 -0.91 -5.31
C LEU A 39 4.22 -1.87 -4.79
N GLY A 40 4.32 -3.17 -5.11
CA GLY A 40 3.41 -4.20 -4.64
C GLY A 40 3.34 -4.26 -3.12
N TYR A 41 4.50 -4.29 -2.45
CA TYR A 41 4.58 -4.20 -0.99
C TYR A 41 3.97 -2.90 -0.45
N CYS A 42 4.28 -1.76 -1.09
CA CYS A 42 3.73 -0.47 -0.69
C CYS A 42 2.20 -0.47 -0.74
N ILE A 43 1.62 -0.90 -1.87
CA ILE A 43 0.20 -0.81 -2.12
C ILE A 43 -0.57 -1.86 -1.33
N SER A 44 -0.10 -3.11 -1.26
CA SER A 44 -0.81 -4.14 -0.51
C SER A 44 -0.88 -3.80 0.98
N LEU A 45 0.22 -3.32 1.58
CA LEU A 45 0.24 -2.98 3.00
C LEU A 45 -0.58 -1.74 3.33
N ILE A 46 -0.58 -0.70 2.47
CA ILE A 46 -1.41 0.48 2.74
C ILE A 46 -2.90 0.19 2.56
N VAL A 47 -3.25 -0.69 1.62
CA VAL A 47 -4.64 -1.09 1.37
C VAL A 47 -5.15 -1.95 2.51
N LEU A 48 -4.44 -3.02 2.86
CA LEU A 48 -4.91 -4.00 3.85
C LEU A 48 -4.83 -3.46 5.28
N HIS A 49 -3.98 -2.48 5.51
CA HIS A 49 -3.92 -1.74 6.77
C HIS A 49 -3.69 -2.66 8.00
N PRO A 50 -2.69 -3.56 7.97
CA PRO A 50 -2.53 -4.62 8.96
C PRO A 50 -2.18 -4.13 10.37
N PHE A 51 -1.75 -2.87 10.53
CA PHE A 51 -1.39 -2.28 11.82
C PHE A 51 -2.48 -1.34 12.34
N LYS A 52 -2.59 -1.17 13.66
CA LYS A 52 -3.47 -0.15 14.25
C LYS A 52 -3.09 1.26 13.80
N GLU A 53 -1.80 1.55 13.75
CA GLU A 53 -1.26 2.84 13.32
C GLU A 53 -0.04 2.69 12.42
N GLY A 54 0.27 3.76 11.68
CA GLY A 54 1.53 3.86 10.95
C GLY A 54 1.56 3.16 9.59
N ASN A 55 0.47 2.58 9.09
CA ASN A 55 0.42 1.89 7.79
C ASN A 55 0.97 2.73 6.63
N HIS A 56 0.69 4.04 6.60
CA HIS A 56 1.25 4.93 5.58
C HIS A 56 2.78 4.96 5.61
N ARG A 57 3.38 5.04 6.80
CA ARG A 57 4.84 5.03 6.95
C ARG A 57 5.39 3.64 6.62
N THR A 58 4.85 2.62 7.26
CA THR A 58 5.33 1.23 7.14
C THR A 58 5.26 0.73 5.69
N SER A 59 4.17 1.01 4.97
CA SER A 59 4.05 0.66 3.55
C SER A 59 5.13 1.29 2.68
N LEU A 60 5.45 2.58 2.86
CA LEU A 60 6.52 3.21 2.08
C LEU A 60 7.88 2.62 2.41
N TYR A 61 8.18 2.47 3.70
CA TYR A 61 9.45 1.91 4.13
C TYR A 61 9.62 0.46 3.69
N SER A 62 8.56 -0.34 3.66
CA SER A 62 8.63 -1.70 3.12
C SER A 62 9.11 -1.71 1.65
N ALA A 63 8.65 -0.74 0.85
CA ALA A 63 9.01 -0.58 -0.55
C ALA A 63 10.48 -0.17 -0.71
N ILE A 64 10.92 0.80 0.09
CA ILE A 64 12.30 1.32 0.09
C ILE A 64 13.27 0.21 0.53
N ILE A 65 12.99 -0.42 1.67
CA ILE A 65 13.84 -1.49 2.23
C ILE A 65 13.91 -2.67 1.27
N PHE A 66 12.80 -3.06 0.63
CA PHE A 66 12.82 -4.10 -0.39
C PHE A 66 13.81 -3.78 -1.52
N LEU A 67 13.83 -2.53 -2.02
CA LEU A 67 14.77 -2.14 -3.06
C LEU A 67 16.21 -2.11 -2.55
N ILE A 68 16.46 -1.58 -1.36
CA ILE A 68 17.80 -1.56 -0.74
C ILE A 68 18.37 -2.98 -0.68
N LEU A 69 17.58 -3.93 -0.18
CA LEU A 69 18.01 -5.33 -0.02
C LEU A 69 18.22 -6.06 -1.36
N ASN A 70 17.49 -5.68 -2.42
CA ASN A 70 17.53 -6.40 -3.71
C ASN A 70 18.39 -5.73 -4.80
N LYS A 71 18.82 -4.47 -4.62
CA LYS A 71 19.55 -3.72 -5.64
C LYS A 71 20.80 -2.97 -5.16
N ASN A 72 21.15 -3.02 -3.88
CA ASN A 72 22.22 -2.19 -3.31
C ASN A 72 22.05 -0.69 -3.67
N ILE A 73 20.80 -0.21 -3.66
CA ILE A 73 20.49 1.19 -3.96
C ILE A 73 20.79 2.09 -2.76
N SER A 74 20.97 3.38 -3.02
CA SER A 74 21.10 4.38 -1.97
C SER A 74 19.75 4.68 -1.32
N ASP A 75 19.78 5.00 -0.02
CA ASP A 75 18.60 5.46 0.72
C ASP A 75 18.17 6.85 0.18
N PRO A 76 16.88 7.04 -0.18
CA PRO A 76 16.37 8.37 -0.52
C PRO A 76 16.59 9.38 0.61
N SER A 77 16.76 10.67 0.26
CA SER A 77 16.93 11.72 1.28
C SER A 77 15.67 11.85 2.15
N VAL A 78 15.85 12.27 3.41
CA VAL A 78 14.76 12.48 4.38
C VAL A 78 13.69 13.42 3.81
N GLU A 79 14.10 14.50 3.13
CA GLU A 79 13.19 15.46 2.51
C GLU A 79 12.37 14.82 1.40
N SER A 80 12.99 13.97 0.58
CA SER A 80 12.30 13.27 -0.50
C SER A 80 11.25 12.31 0.04
N VAL A 81 11.57 11.56 1.12
CA VAL A 81 10.64 10.65 1.80
C VAL A 81 9.49 11.43 2.43
N LYS A 82 9.79 12.53 3.12
CA LYS A 82 8.77 13.40 3.74
C LYS A 82 7.81 13.95 2.69
N SER A 83 8.33 14.41 1.54
CA SER A 83 7.50 14.98 0.48
C SER A 83 6.49 13.99 -0.10
N ILE A 84 6.90 12.73 -0.34
CA ILE A 84 6.00 11.71 -0.87
C ILE A 84 5.02 11.23 0.19
N GLN A 85 5.41 11.16 1.47
CA GLN A 85 4.48 10.83 2.56
C GLN A 85 3.39 11.90 2.70
N GLU A 86 3.77 13.18 2.71
CA GLU A 86 2.82 14.30 2.77
C GLU A 86 1.89 14.32 1.55
N TRP A 87 2.39 14.01 0.36
CA TRP A 87 1.54 13.88 -0.83
C TRP A 87 0.55 12.72 -0.68
N ARG A 88 1.01 11.53 -0.25
CA ARG A 88 0.14 10.36 -0.04
C ARG A 88 -0.98 10.62 0.95
N THR A 89 -0.70 11.35 2.04
CA THR A 89 -1.72 11.70 3.04
C THR A 89 -2.64 12.81 2.54
N ARG A 90 -2.10 13.88 1.94
CA ARG A 90 -2.92 15.01 1.43
C ARG A 90 -3.87 14.61 0.32
N ASP A 91 -3.44 13.77 -0.62
CA ASP A 91 -4.30 13.32 -1.73
C ASP A 91 -5.43 12.42 -1.21
N ILE A 92 -5.23 11.70 -0.10
CA ILE A 92 -6.29 10.94 0.55
C ILE A 92 -7.29 11.88 1.25
N ASP A 93 -6.81 13.01 1.80
CA ASP A 93 -7.64 13.91 2.60
C ASP A 93 -8.36 15.02 1.82
N LYS A 94 -7.77 15.58 0.75
CA LYS A 94 -8.30 16.80 0.12
C LYS A 94 -9.33 16.57 -0.98
N ASP A 95 -9.22 15.51 -1.78
CA ASP A 95 -10.11 15.31 -2.94
C ASP A 95 -10.42 13.83 -3.26
N ASN A 96 -9.98 12.87 -2.43
CA ASN A 96 -10.03 11.44 -2.79
C ASN A 96 -10.58 10.53 -1.69
N TYR A 97 -11.70 10.95 -1.07
CA TYR A 97 -12.53 10.08 -0.23
C TYR A 97 -12.88 8.75 -0.95
N ALA A 98 -12.90 8.77 -2.29
CA ALA A 98 -13.00 7.57 -3.13
C ALA A 98 -11.85 6.58 -2.91
N LEU A 99 -10.59 7.02 -2.89
CA LEU A 99 -9.44 6.12 -2.71
C LEU A 99 -9.43 5.48 -1.31
N LYS A 100 -9.72 6.26 -0.26
CA LYS A 100 -9.83 5.72 1.11
C LYS A 100 -10.97 4.69 1.22
N ARG A 101 -12.12 4.97 0.60
CA ARG A 101 -13.23 4.00 0.50
C ARG A 101 -12.83 2.75 -0.28
N GLU A 102 -12.07 2.88 -1.35
CA GLU A 102 -11.56 1.73 -2.10
C GLU A 102 -10.62 0.88 -1.25
N PHE A 103 -9.72 1.48 -0.47
CA PHE A 103 -8.85 0.73 0.44
C PHE A 103 -9.68 -0.08 1.43
N PHE A 104 -10.60 0.59 2.13
CA PHE A 104 -11.51 -0.05 3.07
C PHE A 104 -12.32 -1.19 2.43
N ARG A 105 -12.88 -0.94 1.23
CA ARG A 105 -13.65 -1.95 0.48
C ARG A 105 -12.80 -3.18 0.19
N ILE A 106 -11.54 -3.02 -0.19
CA ILE A 106 -10.63 -4.13 -0.49
C ILE A 106 -10.30 -4.93 0.77
N THR A 107 -10.04 -4.26 1.90
CA THR A 107 -9.80 -4.91 3.19
C THR A 107 -10.99 -5.76 3.64
N CYS A 108 -12.22 -5.35 3.28
CA CYS A 108 -13.44 -6.12 3.55
C CYS A 108 -13.64 -7.35 2.64
N ILE A 109 -12.79 -7.60 1.63
CA ILE A 109 -12.93 -8.78 0.77
C ILE A 109 -12.44 -10.00 1.55
N GLU A 110 -13.34 -10.75 2.16
CA GLU A 110 -13.02 -11.96 2.91
C GLU A 110 -13.04 -13.21 2.01
N ASN A 111 -12.15 -14.16 2.28
CA ASN A 111 -12.09 -15.48 1.64
C ASN A 111 -12.02 -15.47 0.10
N ASN A 112 -11.46 -14.41 -0.51
CA ASN A 112 -11.29 -14.30 -1.95
C ASN A 112 -9.99 -13.57 -2.32
N ASP A 113 -8.89 -14.29 -2.16
CA ASP A 113 -7.55 -13.77 -2.43
C ASP A 113 -7.37 -13.32 -3.88
N ASP A 114 -7.93 -14.04 -4.85
CA ASP A 114 -7.78 -13.70 -6.26
C ASP A 114 -8.47 -12.37 -6.61
N LEU A 115 -9.65 -12.11 -6.03
CA LEU A 115 -10.31 -10.82 -6.17
C LEU A 115 -9.50 -9.73 -5.48
N ARG A 116 -9.04 -9.96 -4.25
CA ARG A 116 -8.21 -9.01 -3.49
C ARG A 116 -6.94 -8.63 -4.27
N LYS A 117 -6.24 -9.61 -4.85
CA LYS A 117 -5.07 -9.40 -5.74
C LYS A 117 -5.43 -8.53 -6.94
N LYS A 118 -6.55 -8.82 -7.63
CA LYS A 118 -7.01 -8.02 -8.78
C LYS A 118 -7.30 -6.57 -8.40
N GLU A 119 -7.93 -6.33 -7.25
CA GLU A 119 -8.23 -4.97 -6.80
C GLU A 119 -6.97 -4.20 -6.40
N ILE A 120 -6.02 -4.84 -5.70
CA ILE A 120 -4.73 -4.23 -5.38
C ILE A 120 -3.95 -3.86 -6.65
N LEU A 121 -3.99 -4.71 -7.69
CA LEU A 121 -3.39 -4.40 -9.00
C LEU A 121 -4.04 -3.18 -9.66
N LYS A 122 -5.35 -2.96 -9.50
CA LYS A 122 -6.00 -1.74 -10.01
C LYS A 122 -5.43 -0.51 -9.30
N ILE A 123 -5.23 -0.56 -7.98
CA ILE A 123 -4.61 0.54 -7.24
C ILE A 123 -3.17 0.77 -7.68
N MET A 124 -2.37 -0.29 -7.89
CA MET A 124 -1.01 -0.18 -8.40
C MET A 124 -0.94 0.51 -9.77
N ASN A 125 -1.93 0.29 -10.63
CA ASN A 125 -2.01 0.89 -11.97
C ASN A 125 -2.78 2.22 -12.01
N SER A 126 -3.29 2.69 -10.87
CA SER A 126 -3.92 4.01 -10.76
C SER A 126 -2.89 5.13 -10.76
N ASN A 127 -3.34 6.38 -10.87
CA ASN A 127 -2.47 7.55 -10.74
C ASN A 127 -1.71 7.55 -9.40
N TYR A 128 -2.33 7.04 -8.34
CA TYR A 128 -1.70 6.92 -7.02
C TYR A 128 -0.50 5.97 -7.05
N GLY A 129 -0.69 4.75 -7.57
CA GLY A 129 0.38 3.76 -7.71
C GLY A 129 1.48 4.20 -8.68
N ILE A 130 1.12 4.76 -9.83
CA ILE A 130 2.07 5.27 -10.84
C ILE A 130 2.96 6.38 -10.26
N THR A 131 2.39 7.27 -9.44
CA THR A 131 3.16 8.36 -8.83
C THR A 131 4.18 7.84 -7.82
N ILE A 132 3.79 6.87 -6.98
CA ILE A 132 4.71 6.21 -6.04
C ILE A 132 5.82 5.48 -6.80
N GLU A 133 5.48 4.74 -7.86
CA GLU A 133 6.48 4.03 -8.67
C GLU A 133 7.48 4.99 -9.32
N LYS A 134 7.01 6.10 -9.89
CA LYS A 134 7.88 7.14 -10.46
C LYS A 134 8.81 7.72 -9.40
N TRP A 135 8.30 7.94 -8.19
CA TRP A 135 9.10 8.41 -7.06
C TRP A 135 10.18 7.38 -6.68
N LEU A 136 9.81 6.11 -6.49
CA LEU A 136 10.75 5.02 -6.18
C LEU A 136 11.86 4.94 -7.24
N ARG A 137 11.51 4.97 -8.52
CA ARG A 137 12.49 4.94 -9.62
C ARG A 137 13.40 6.16 -9.65
N LYS A 138 12.93 7.33 -9.21
CA LYS A 138 13.70 8.57 -9.24
C LYS A 138 14.68 8.65 -8.08
N TYR A 139 14.24 8.29 -6.87
CA TYR A 139 14.96 8.56 -5.62
C TYR A 139 15.59 7.33 -4.97
N CYS A 140 15.23 6.12 -5.42
CA CYS A 140 15.77 4.85 -4.90
C CYS A 140 16.58 4.18 -6.02
N LYS A 141 17.79 4.69 -6.27
CA LYS A 141 18.71 4.29 -7.36
C LYS A 141 20.07 3.86 -6.83
#